data_AF-A0A7I7NF75-F1
#
_entry.id   AF-A0A7I7NF75-F1
#
_cell.length_a   1.000
_cell.length_b   1.000
_cell.length_c   1.000
_cell.angle_alpha   90.00
_cell.angle_beta   90.00
_cell.angle_gamma   90.00
#
_symmetry.space_group_name_H-M   'P 1'
#
loop_
_entity.id
_entity.type
_entity.pdbx_description
1 polymer ?
#
loop_
_entity_poly.entity_id
_entity_poly.type
_entity_poly.pdbx_seq_one_letter_code
_entity_poly.pdbx_strand_id
1 'polypeptide(L)'
;MTSKNVAQLLIDLGVARSHSRPRVSNDNPFSESQFKTLKYRNDFPERFDSIEHARTWCKDFFDYLRHEHRHSALGLHTPASVYFGTAADIQAKRARVMADAYAANPNRFSSPPQPPKLPTAAWINPPTPQPKIVST
;
A
#
# COMPACT_ATOMS: atom_id res chain seq x y z
N MET A 1 7.75 9.20 -20.46
CA MET A 1 6.74 9.32 -21.55
C MET A 1 7.18 10.41 -22.53
N THR A 2 7.34 10.08 -23.81
CA THR A 2 7.89 10.98 -24.86
C THR A 2 6.84 11.58 -25.78
N SER A 3 5.56 11.18 -25.65
CA SER A 3 4.45 11.72 -26.44
C SER A 3 4.19 13.19 -26.10
N LYS A 4 4.15 14.05 -27.13
CA LYS A 4 3.90 15.50 -26.99
C LYS A 4 2.52 15.78 -26.39
N ASN A 5 1.48 15.10 -26.89
CA ASN A 5 0.11 15.35 -26.46
C ASN A 5 -0.10 14.97 -24.98
N VAL A 6 0.47 13.84 -24.54
CA VAL A 6 0.34 13.44 -23.13
C VAL A 6 1.21 14.32 -22.23
N ALA A 7 2.37 14.78 -22.69
CA ALA A 7 3.19 15.73 -21.94
C ALA A 7 2.46 17.05 -21.70
N GLN A 8 1.75 17.58 -22.71
CA GLN A 8 0.95 18.79 -22.57
C GLN A 8 -0.21 18.57 -21.58
N LEU A 9 -0.95 17.46 -21.71
CA LEU A 9 -2.04 17.13 -20.79
C LEU A 9 -1.57 17.08 -19.32
N LEU A 10 -0.40 16.50 -19.05
CA LEU A 10 0.14 16.46 -17.67
C LEU A 10 0.49 17.86 -17.14
N ILE A 11 1.00 18.75 -18.00
CA ILE A 11 1.25 20.15 -17.63
C ILE A 11 -0.07 20.85 -17.30
N ASP A 12 -1.08 20.67 -18.15
CA ASP A 12 -2.40 21.29 -17.97
C ASP A 12 -3.08 20.82 -16.66
N LEU A 13 -2.85 19.56 -16.26
CA LEU A 13 -3.31 18.99 -14.99
C LEU A 13 -2.41 19.33 -13.79
N GLY A 14 -1.31 20.07 -13.97
CA GLY A 14 -0.36 20.40 -12.91
C GLY A 14 0.45 19.19 -12.40
N VAL A 15 0.55 18.11 -13.17
CA VAL A 15 1.23 16.88 -12.79
C VAL A 15 2.70 16.93 -13.21
N ALA A 16 3.60 17.00 -12.22
CA ALA A 16 5.03 16.89 -12.45
C ALA A 16 5.42 15.51 -13.00
N ARG A 17 6.33 15.51 -13.97
CA ARG A 17 6.83 14.28 -14.60
C ARG A 17 8.14 13.84 -13.96
N SER A 18 8.19 12.60 -13.48
CA SER A 18 9.42 11.89 -13.17
C SER A 18 9.69 10.83 -14.24
N HIS A 19 10.96 10.59 -14.52
CA HIS A 19 11.40 9.59 -15.49
C HIS A 19 12.38 8.63 -14.82
N SER A 20 12.12 7.33 -14.95
CA SER A 20 13.08 6.29 -14.58
C SER A 20 14.31 6.36 -15.50
N ARG A 21 15.47 5.96 -14.97
CA ARG A 21 16.70 5.82 -15.74
C ARG A 21 16.52 4.76 -16.82
N PRO A 22 17.05 4.98 -18.03
CA PRO A 22 16.97 4.00 -19.10
C PRO A 22 17.57 2.66 -18.67
N ARG A 23 16.82 1.57 -18.88
CA ARG A 23 17.24 0.18 -18.61
C ARG A 23 17.51 -0.15 -17.13
N VAL A 24 16.85 0.56 -16.21
CA VAL A 24 16.98 0.32 -14.78
C VAL A 24 15.64 -0.12 -14.18
N SER A 25 15.51 -1.41 -13.86
CA SER A 25 14.27 -2.01 -13.37
C SER A 25 13.92 -1.64 -11.92
N ASN A 26 14.90 -1.24 -11.12
CA ASN A 26 14.69 -0.90 -9.71
C ASN A 26 14.24 0.56 -9.47
N ASP A 27 13.99 1.33 -10.52
CA ASP A 27 13.48 2.70 -10.40
C ASP A 27 11.94 2.74 -10.20
N ASN A 28 11.24 1.61 -10.34
CA ASN A 28 9.81 1.51 -10.07
C ASN A 28 9.43 0.24 -9.27
N PRO A 29 10.05 0.02 -8.09
CA PRO A 29 9.88 -1.23 -7.35
C PRO A 29 8.45 -1.41 -6.83
N PHE A 30 7.69 -0.33 -6.65
CA PHE A 30 6.28 -0.42 -6.25
C PHE A 30 5.41 -1.03 -7.35
N SER A 31 5.51 -0.57 -8.60
CA SER A 31 4.73 -1.20 -9.68
C SER A 31 5.20 -2.63 -9.95
N GLU A 32 6.50 -2.91 -9.90
CA GLU A 32 7.00 -4.28 -10.07
C GLU A 32 6.47 -5.23 -8.99
N SER A 33 6.50 -4.79 -7.72
CA SER A 33 5.90 -5.55 -6.63
C SER A 33 4.39 -5.74 -6.83
N GLN A 34 3.67 -4.72 -7.30
CA GLN A 34 2.24 -4.82 -7.58
C GLN A 34 1.94 -5.84 -8.69
N PHE A 35 2.73 -5.84 -9.77
CA PHE A 35 2.59 -6.83 -10.84
C PHE A 35 2.85 -8.24 -10.35
N LYS A 36 3.85 -8.42 -9.48
CA LYS A 36 4.07 -9.70 -8.82
C LYS A 36 2.85 -10.11 -7.98
N THR A 37 2.33 -9.24 -7.13
CA THR A 37 1.15 -9.54 -6.30
C THR A 37 -0.06 -9.94 -7.14
N LEU A 38 -0.31 -9.26 -8.26
CA LEU A 38 -1.37 -9.59 -9.21
C LEU A 38 -1.20 -11.01 -9.76
N LYS A 39 -0.03 -11.31 -10.34
CA LYS A 39 0.25 -12.57 -11.05
C LYS A 39 0.35 -13.79 -10.13
N TYR A 40 0.69 -13.59 -8.86
CA TYR A 40 0.87 -14.66 -7.88
C TYR A 40 -0.41 -14.98 -7.11
N ARG A 41 -1.53 -14.33 -7.44
CA ARG A 41 -2.82 -14.69 -6.87
C ARG A 41 -3.19 -16.09 -7.34
N ASN A 42 -3.78 -16.87 -6.44
CA ASN A 42 -4.13 -18.27 -6.69
C ASN A 42 -5.16 -18.48 -7.81
N ASP A 43 -6.02 -17.48 -8.05
CA ASP A 43 -7.03 -17.46 -9.09
C ASP A 43 -6.60 -16.64 -10.33
N PHE A 44 -5.31 -16.27 -10.43
CA PHE A 44 -4.79 -15.64 -11.64
C PHE A 44 -4.83 -16.66 -12.80
N PRO A 45 -5.53 -16.35 -13.90
CA PRO A 45 -5.74 -17.33 -14.95
C PRO A 45 -4.46 -17.57 -15.76
N GLU A 46 -4.29 -18.79 -16.28
CA GLU A 46 -3.20 -19.11 -17.22
C GLU A 46 -3.27 -18.24 -18.49
N ARG A 47 -4.49 -17.95 -18.94
CA ARG A 47 -4.79 -17.03 -20.03
C ARG A 47 -6.15 -16.35 -19.81
N PHE A 48 -6.29 -15.12 -20.27
CA PHE A 48 -7.59 -14.46 -20.36
C PHE A 48 -8.25 -14.79 -21.70
N ASP A 49 -9.55 -15.07 -21.69
CA ASP A 49 -10.30 -15.41 -22.90
C ASP A 49 -10.58 -14.19 -23.80
N SER A 50 -10.66 -13.01 -23.19
CA SER A 50 -10.86 -11.73 -23.88
C SER A 50 -10.37 -10.55 -23.05
N ILE A 51 -10.35 -9.36 -23.64
CA ILE A 51 -10.02 -8.13 -22.92
C ILE A 51 -11.09 -7.79 -21.86
N GLU A 52 -12.35 -8.14 -22.09
CA GLU A 52 -13.45 -8.00 -21.15
C GLU A 52 -13.24 -8.93 -19.94
N HIS A 53 -12.89 -10.20 -20.18
CA HIS A 53 -12.54 -11.12 -19.09
C HIS A 53 -11.40 -10.54 -18.25
N ALA A 54 -10.32 -10.07 -18.90
CA ALA A 54 -9.18 -9.45 -18.20
C ALA A 54 -9.60 -8.23 -17.36
N ARG A 55 -10.43 -7.35 -17.91
CA ARG A 55 -10.92 -6.14 -17.20
C ARG A 55 -11.78 -6.50 -16.00
N THR A 56 -12.73 -7.43 -16.16
CA THR A 56 -13.59 -7.88 -15.06
C THR A 56 -12.76 -8.48 -13.93
N TRP A 57 -11.87 -9.42 -14.25
CA TRP A 57 -10.99 -10.05 -13.26
C TRP A 57 -10.09 -9.02 -12.56
N CYS A 58 -9.48 -8.08 -13.32
CA CYS A 58 -8.63 -7.05 -12.73
C CYS A 58 -9.40 -6.08 -11.83
N LYS A 59 -10.64 -5.72 -12.20
CA LYS A 59 -11.48 -4.87 -11.36
C LYS A 59 -11.74 -5.53 -10.02
N ASP A 60 -12.17 -6.79 -10.03
CA ASP A 60 -12.46 -7.55 -8.81
C ASP A 60 -11.21 -7.76 -7.96
N PHE A 61 -10.07 -8.02 -8.62
CA PHE A 61 -8.77 -8.07 -7.96
C PHE A 61 -8.44 -6.77 -7.23
N PHE A 62 -8.55 -5.61 -7.90
CA PHE A 62 -8.18 -4.33 -7.31
C PHE A 62 -9.18 -3.87 -6.25
N ASP A 63 -10.45 -4.22 -6.36
CA ASP A 63 -11.45 -3.96 -5.32
C ASP A 63 -11.10 -4.74 -4.05
N TYR A 64 -10.83 -6.04 -4.17
CA TYR A 64 -10.34 -6.87 -3.07
C TYR A 64 -9.03 -6.33 -2.46
N LEU A 65 -8.02 -6.05 -3.30
CA LEU A 65 -6.70 -5.64 -2.83
C LEU A 65 -6.76 -4.31 -2.05
N ARG A 66 -7.64 -3.39 -2.47
CA ARG A 66 -7.78 -2.05 -1.87
C ARG A 66 -8.66 -2.04 -0.62
N HIS A 67 -9.74 -2.81 -0.61
CA HIS A 67 -10.79 -2.67 0.40
C HIS A 67 -10.90 -3.85 1.37
N GLU A 68 -10.36 -5.01 1.03
CA GLU A 68 -10.55 -6.23 1.83
C GLU A 68 -9.24 -6.82 2.33
N HIS A 69 -8.22 -6.91 1.45
CA HIS A 69 -6.92 -7.47 1.81
C HIS A 69 -6.20 -6.62 2.85
N ARG A 70 -5.89 -7.22 4.01
CA ARG A 70 -5.17 -6.57 5.10
C ARG A 70 -3.68 -6.84 4.96
N HIS A 71 -2.89 -5.79 4.77
CA HIS A 71 -1.46 -5.89 4.51
C HIS A 71 -0.68 -5.81 5.82
N SER A 72 0.18 -6.80 6.10
CA SER A 72 1.01 -6.82 7.32
C SER A 72 1.93 -5.60 7.42
N ALA A 73 2.51 -5.17 6.30
CA ALA A 73 3.32 -3.96 6.20
C ALA A 73 2.54 -2.67 6.51
N LEU A 74 1.21 -2.69 6.43
CA LEU A 74 0.32 -1.58 6.79
C LEU A 74 -0.30 -1.77 8.17
N GLY A 75 0.26 -2.61 9.05
CA GLY A 75 -0.33 -2.89 10.36
C GLY A 75 -1.67 -3.64 10.27
N LEU A 76 -1.82 -4.51 9.27
CA LEU A 76 -3.06 -5.23 8.94
C LEU A 76 -4.23 -4.30 8.58
N HIS A 77 -3.93 -3.16 7.96
CA HIS A 77 -4.92 -2.27 7.36
C HIS A 77 -5.05 -2.52 5.86
N THR A 78 -6.13 -2.01 5.28
CA THR A 78 -6.32 -2.04 3.83
C THR A 78 -5.71 -0.79 3.22
N PRO A 79 -5.29 -0.80 1.94
CA PRO A 79 -4.78 0.40 1.29
C PRO A 79 -5.78 1.55 1.33
N ALA A 80 -7.07 1.26 1.18
CA ALA A 80 -8.13 2.26 1.27
C ALA A 80 -8.19 2.92 2.65
N SER A 81 -8.10 2.17 3.75
CA SER A 81 -8.17 2.80 5.08
C SER A 81 -6.98 3.68 5.40
N VAL A 82 -5.80 3.37 4.84
CA VAL A 82 -4.63 4.25 4.94
C VAL A 82 -4.81 5.49 4.06
N TYR A 83 -5.21 5.30 2.80
CA TYR A 83 -5.39 6.39 1.83
C TYR A 83 -6.45 7.41 2.27
N PHE A 84 -7.61 6.94 2.76
CA PHE A 84 -8.70 7.80 3.23
C PHE A 84 -8.52 8.26 4.69
N GLY A 85 -7.38 7.97 5.32
CA GLY A 85 -7.06 8.45 6.68
C GLY A 85 -7.84 7.78 7.82
N THR A 86 -8.62 6.73 7.56
CA THR A 86 -9.44 6.06 8.59
C THR A 86 -8.67 5.02 9.41
N ALA A 87 -7.40 4.77 9.06
CA ALA A 87 -6.57 3.75 9.71
C ALA A 87 -6.40 4.00 11.22
N ALA A 88 -6.25 5.25 11.66
CA ALA A 88 -6.10 5.59 13.08
C ALA A 88 -7.36 5.25 13.90
N ASP A 89 -8.55 5.54 13.37
CA ASP A 89 -9.81 5.21 14.04
C ASP A 89 -10.02 3.70 14.13
N ILE A 90 -9.67 2.97 13.07
CA ILE A 90 -9.71 1.51 13.05
C ILE A 90 -8.70 0.95 14.07
N GLN A 91 -7.50 1.54 14.18
CA GLN A 91 -6.47 1.17 15.16
C GLN A 91 -7.01 1.31 16.59
N ALA A 92 -7.64 2.45 16.91
CA ALA A 92 -8.20 2.72 18.23
C ALA A 92 -9.35 1.76 18.57
N LYS A 93 -10.21 1.43 17.58
CA LYS A 93 -11.24 0.38 17.74
C LYS A 93 -10.62 -0.98 18.03
N ARG A 94 -9.57 -1.39 17.31
CA ARG A 94 -8.86 -2.66 17.56
C ARG A 94 -8.23 -2.72 18.95
N ALA A 95 -7.61 -1.63 19.40
CA ALA A 95 -7.01 -1.57 20.73
C ALA A 95 -8.02 -1.82 21.85
N ARG A 96 -9.23 -1.25 21.75
CA ARG A 96 -10.33 -1.53 22.69
C ARG A 96 -10.72 -3.00 22.71
N VAL A 97 -11.00 -3.58 21.53
CA VAL A 97 -11.35 -5.01 21.43
C VAL A 97 -10.27 -5.92 22.03
N MET A 98 -9.00 -5.59 21.81
CA MET A 98 -7.87 -6.34 22.40
C MET A 98 -7.79 -6.18 23.91
N ALA A 99 -8.02 -4.98 24.44
CA ALA A 99 -8.05 -4.71 25.87
C ALA A 99 -9.22 -5.44 26.55
N ASP A 100 -10.41 -5.41 25.95
CA ASP A 100 -11.59 -6.12 26.45
C ASP A 100 -11.37 -7.64 26.48
N ALA A 101 -10.76 -8.19 25.42
CA ALA A 101 -10.43 -9.61 25.35
C ALA A 101 -9.39 -10.02 26.42
N TYR A 102 -8.40 -9.16 26.67
CA TYR A 102 -7.40 -9.37 27.73
C TYR A 102 -8.03 -9.31 29.13
N ALA A 103 -8.88 -8.32 29.39
CA ALA A 103 -9.58 -8.18 30.66
C ALA A 103 -10.48 -9.39 30.97
N ALA A 104 -11.16 -9.93 29.96
CA ALA A 104 -12.02 -11.10 30.12
C ALA A 104 -11.26 -12.40 30.40
N ASN A 105 -10.06 -12.59 29.82
CA ASN A 105 -9.32 -13.85 29.90
C ASN A 105 -7.79 -13.62 29.98
N PRO A 106 -7.27 -13.01 31.05
CA PRO A 106 -5.86 -12.61 31.11
C PRO A 106 -4.88 -13.79 31.01
N ASN A 107 -5.24 -14.96 31.57
CA ASN A 107 -4.40 -16.16 31.55
C ASN A 107 -4.16 -16.74 30.14
N ARG A 108 -4.93 -16.32 29.12
CA ARG A 108 -4.71 -16.72 27.71
C ARG A 108 -3.57 -15.93 27.05
N PHE A 109 -3.09 -14.86 27.70
CA PHE A 109 -2.10 -13.95 27.14
C PHE A 109 -0.88 -13.88 28.05
N SER A 110 0.31 -13.98 27.47
CA SER A 110 1.57 -13.74 28.21
C SER A 110 1.78 -12.26 28.55
N SER A 111 1.14 -11.35 27.81
CA SER A 111 1.19 -9.90 28.00
C SER A 111 -0.03 -9.24 27.35
N PRO A 112 -0.41 -8.00 27.74
CA PRO A 112 -1.50 -7.28 27.09
C PRO A 112 -1.29 -7.15 25.58
N PRO A 113 -2.19 -7.66 24.72
CA PRO A 113 -2.05 -7.59 23.27
C PRO A 113 -2.17 -6.15 22.77
N GLN A 114 -1.40 -5.81 21.74
CA GLN A 114 -1.40 -4.50 21.10
C GLN A 114 -1.59 -4.62 19.59
N PRO A 115 -2.32 -3.70 18.94
CA PRO A 115 -2.44 -3.72 17.49
C PRO A 115 -1.08 -3.43 16.84
N PRO A 116 -0.76 -4.05 15.69
CA PRO A 116 0.46 -3.77 14.95
C PRO A 116 0.61 -2.28 14.62
N LYS A 117 1.84 -1.75 14.68
CA LYS A 117 2.10 -0.32 14.43
C LYS A 117 1.77 0.06 12.98
N LEU A 118 1.20 1.25 12.79
CA LEU A 118 1.04 1.86 11.48
C LEU A 118 2.39 2.34 10.94
N PRO A 119 2.71 2.14 9.66
CA PRO A 119 3.89 2.73 9.06
C PRO A 119 3.72 4.24 8.90
N THR A 120 4.79 5.00 9.12
CA THR A 120 4.81 6.46 8.95
C THR A 120 5.24 6.88 7.55
N ALA A 121 6.04 6.06 6.87
CA ALA A 121 6.54 6.34 5.53
C ALA A 121 6.89 5.05 4.78
N ALA A 122 6.88 5.14 3.45
CA ALA A 122 7.43 4.13 2.54
C ALA A 122 8.35 4.84 1.55
N TRP A 123 9.53 4.27 1.30
CA TRP A 123 10.57 4.89 0.48
C TRP A 123 11.05 3.94 -0.61
N ILE A 124 11.23 4.45 -1.83
CA ILE A 124 12.08 3.81 -2.85
C ILE A 124 13.53 4.17 -2.56
N ASN A 125 13.79 5.46 -2.38
CA ASN A 125 15.08 6.03 -2.04
C ASN A 125 14.89 6.90 -0.79
N PRO A 126 15.23 6.41 0.42
CA PRO A 126 15.06 7.20 1.62
C PRO A 126 16.00 8.41 1.59
N PRO A 127 15.55 9.59 2.06
CA PRO A 127 16.43 10.74 2.18
C PRO A 127 17.58 10.42 3.15
N THR A 128 18.80 10.83 2.80
CA THR A 128 19.94 10.73 3.72
C THR A 128 19.65 11.66 4.92
N PRO A 129 19.77 11.19 6.17
CA PRO A 129 19.54 12.05 7.33
C PRO A 129 20.44 13.27 7.25
N GLN A 130 19.87 14.47 7.18
CA GLN A 130 20.66 15.69 7.28
C GLN A 130 21.24 15.76 8.70
N PRO A 131 22.54 16.10 8.86
CA PRO A 131 23.09 16.33 10.18
C PRO A 131 22.27 17.43 10.86
N LYS A 132 21.84 17.17 12.10
CA LYS A 132 21.11 18.16 12.89
C LYS A 132 22.00 19.39 13.01
N ILE A 133 21.59 20.49 12.38
CA ILE A 133 22.23 21.79 12.62
C ILE A 133 21.88 22.14 14.06
N VAL A 134 22.86 22.00 14.95
CA VAL A 134 22.74 22.49 16.33
C VAL A 134 22.89 24.00 16.24
N SER A 135 21.78 24.72 16.34
CA SER A 135 21.83 26.17 16.54
C SER A 135 22.44 26.42 17.92
N THR A 136 23.67 26.96 17.92
CA THR A 136 24.33 27.56 19.10
C THR A 136 23.66 28.86 19.50
#